data_AF-A0A9Q4HPC6-F1
#
_entry.id   AF-A0A9Q4HPC6-F1
#
_cell.length_a   1.000
_cell.length_b   1.000
_cell.length_c   1.000
_cell.angle_alpha   90.00
_cell.angle_beta   90.00
_cell.angle_gamma   90.00
#
_symmetry.space_group_name_H-M   'P 1'
#
loop_
_entity.id
_entity.type
_entity.pdbx_description
1 polymer ?
#
loop_
_entity_poly.entity_id
_entity_poly.type
_entity_poly.pdbx_seq_one_letter_code
_entity_poly.pdbx_strand_id
1 'polypeptide(L)'
;MELITLYSEVLQKQLLEKNKNKTIKRTREEWIPFLESESHSITVYAGRGTGKTFNVVSRVLLSEHDCIVFCESNYHKREYWNELARRWDNECLHKNKEIRIFNINDSLSESSLYQLQGKEIIFDEFDSTKFCRIVELHRGLLNQAAHVVCVGSMNDVRSNLSAKLWFRESDLSYFIDGQLIDSDSLIEKFIPSSFSSYINQLPPSRYEFI
;
A
#
# COMPACT_ATOMS: atom_id res chain seq x y z
N MET A 1 -26.59 -13.95 -29.60
CA MET A 1 -25.18 -13.73 -29.18
C MET A 1 -25.11 -12.86 -27.93
N GLU A 2 -25.85 -11.73 -27.85
CA GLU A 2 -25.85 -10.82 -26.69
C GLU A 2 -26.21 -11.46 -25.34
N LEU A 3 -27.16 -12.41 -25.31
CA LEU A 3 -27.57 -13.09 -24.07
C LEU A 3 -26.48 -13.99 -23.47
N ILE A 4 -25.66 -14.60 -24.33
CA ILE A 4 -24.52 -15.44 -23.90
C ILE A 4 -23.41 -14.54 -23.37
N THR A 5 -23.16 -13.39 -24.02
CA THR A 5 -22.20 -12.39 -23.57
C THR A 5 -22.60 -11.82 -22.20
N LEU A 6 -23.86 -11.38 -22.05
CA LEU A 6 -24.38 -10.85 -20.78
C LEU A 6 -24.32 -11.90 -19.66
N TYR A 7 -24.69 -13.14 -19.96
CA TYR A 7 -24.60 -14.25 -19.00
C TYR A 7 -23.16 -14.51 -18.56
N SER A 8 -22.21 -14.49 -19.51
CA SER A 8 -20.79 -14.67 -19.20
C SER A 8 -20.22 -13.53 -18.34
N GLU A 9 -20.61 -12.28 -18.61
CA GLU A 9 -20.20 -11.10 -17.83
C GLU A 9 -20.75 -11.13 -16.41
N VAL A 10 -22.04 -11.49 -16.24
CA VAL A 10 -22.66 -11.64 -14.91
C VAL A 10 -21.96 -12.73 -14.10
N LEU A 11 -21.67 -13.86 -14.74
CA LEU A 11 -21.02 -15.00 -14.09
C LEU A 11 -19.57 -14.66 -13.69
N GLN A 12 -18.85 -13.91 -14.53
CA GLN A 12 -17.53 -13.38 -14.18
C GLN A 12 -17.59 -12.40 -12.99
N LYS A 13 -18.53 -11.45 -12.99
CA LYS A 13 -18.71 -10.52 -11.86
C LYS A 13 -19.00 -11.23 -10.55
N GLN A 14 -19.89 -12.23 -10.57
CA GLN A 14 -20.20 -13.03 -9.37
C GLN A 14 -18.98 -13.81 -8.84
N LEU A 15 -18.14 -14.35 -9.74
CA LEU A 15 -16.90 -15.01 -9.35
C LEU A 15 -15.89 -14.03 -8.73
N LEU A 16 -15.77 -12.83 -9.31
CA LEU A 16 -14.92 -11.77 -8.78
C LEU A 16 -15.36 -11.34 -7.38
N GLU A 17 -16.65 -11.07 -7.17
CA GLU A 17 -17.21 -10.73 -5.86
C GLU A 17 -17.00 -11.86 -4.84
N LYS A 18 -17.19 -13.12 -5.23
CA LYS A 18 -16.97 -14.27 -4.35
C LYS A 18 -15.51 -14.38 -3.91
N ASN A 19 -14.56 -14.20 -4.84
CA ASN A 19 -13.13 -14.24 -4.53
C ASN A 19 -12.70 -13.04 -3.69
N LYS A 20 -13.21 -11.84 -3.98
CA LYS A 20 -13.00 -10.62 -3.18
C LYS A 20 -13.44 -10.86 -1.73
N ASN A 21 -14.66 -11.34 -1.54
CA ASN A 21 -15.21 -11.66 -0.22
C ASN A 21 -14.41 -12.73 0.53
N LYS A 22 -13.85 -13.72 -0.17
CA LYS A 22 -13.00 -14.76 0.45
C LYS A 22 -11.70 -14.16 0.99
N THR A 23 -11.04 -13.28 0.25
CA THR A 23 -9.82 -12.59 0.67
C THR A 23 -10.10 -11.64 1.84
N ILE A 24 -11.19 -10.88 1.76
CA ILE A 24 -11.62 -9.95 2.81
C ILE A 24 -11.93 -10.70 4.12
N LYS A 25 -12.61 -11.85 4.08
CA LYS A 25 -12.92 -12.66 5.28
C LYS A 25 -11.70 -13.17 6.05
N ARG A 26 -10.53 -13.25 5.40
CA ARG A 26 -9.26 -13.66 6.05
C ARG A 26 -8.49 -12.48 6.63
N THR A 27 -8.95 -11.27 6.37
CA THR A 27 -8.28 -10.03 6.72
C THR A 27 -8.84 -9.51 8.04
N ARG A 28 -7.99 -8.92 8.88
CA ARG A 28 -8.46 -8.23 10.10
C ARG A 28 -9.31 -7.03 9.69
N GLU A 29 -10.37 -6.75 10.46
CA GLU A 29 -11.34 -5.70 10.13
C GLU A 29 -10.69 -4.33 9.87
N GLU A 30 -9.61 -4.01 10.60
CA GLU A 30 -8.87 -2.75 10.47
C GLU A 30 -8.25 -2.55 9.07
N TRP A 31 -8.01 -3.62 8.31
CA TRP A 31 -7.44 -3.56 6.97
C TRP A 31 -8.50 -3.55 5.86
N ILE A 32 -9.78 -3.71 6.18
CA ILE A 32 -10.85 -3.69 5.18
C ILE A 32 -10.89 -2.36 4.40
N PRO A 33 -10.83 -1.17 5.04
CA PRO A 33 -10.80 0.09 4.30
C PRO A 33 -9.63 0.18 3.32
N PHE A 34 -8.45 -0.34 3.69
CA PHE A 34 -7.29 -0.40 2.82
C PHE A 34 -7.50 -1.32 1.60
N LEU A 35 -8.16 -2.47 1.76
CA LEU A 35 -8.40 -3.40 0.65
C LEU A 35 -9.53 -2.94 -0.27
N GLU A 36 -10.52 -2.21 0.23
CA GLU A 36 -11.71 -1.83 -0.54
C GLU A 36 -11.65 -0.43 -1.14
N SER A 37 -10.77 0.45 -0.65
CA SER A 37 -10.73 1.83 -1.09
C SER A 37 -10.34 1.99 -2.57
N GLU A 38 -11.09 2.81 -3.28
CA GLU A 38 -10.80 3.30 -4.64
C GLU A 38 -10.18 4.71 -4.62
N SER A 39 -9.78 5.20 -3.44
CA SER A 39 -9.16 6.52 -3.31
C SER A 39 -7.84 6.57 -4.08
N HIS A 40 -7.49 7.73 -4.65
CA HIS A 40 -6.25 7.88 -5.40
C HIS A 40 -5.04 7.69 -4.47
N SER A 41 -5.06 8.28 -3.27
CA SER A 41 -3.98 8.14 -2.29
C SER A 41 -4.47 7.46 -1.01
N ILE A 42 -3.83 6.35 -0.63
CA ILE A 42 -4.18 5.54 0.54
C ILE A 42 -2.93 5.35 1.38
N THR A 43 -2.92 5.82 2.63
CA THR A 43 -1.75 5.68 3.51
C THR A 43 -2.14 5.07 4.86
N VAL A 44 -1.45 4.00 5.25
CA VAL A 44 -1.68 3.31 6.52
C VAL A 44 -0.40 3.24 7.32
N TYR A 45 -0.45 3.77 8.55
CA TYR A 45 0.57 3.53 9.55
C TYR A 45 0.14 2.36 10.44
N ALA A 46 0.84 1.23 10.33
CA ALA A 46 0.47 0.01 11.02
C ALA A 46 1.61 -0.51 11.91
N GLY A 47 1.27 -0.87 13.15
CA GLY A 47 2.20 -1.44 14.13
C GLY A 47 2.83 -2.75 13.67
N ARG A 48 3.84 -3.23 14.40
CA ARG A 48 4.44 -4.55 14.16
C ARG A 48 3.41 -5.66 14.43
N GLY A 49 3.50 -6.76 13.67
CA GLY A 49 2.60 -7.91 13.84
C GLY A 49 1.16 -7.71 13.35
N THR A 50 0.85 -6.59 12.68
CA THR A 50 -0.49 -6.31 12.13
C THR A 50 -0.77 -6.98 10.77
N GLY A 51 0.23 -7.66 10.19
CA GLY A 51 0.10 -8.36 8.90
C GLY A 51 0.27 -7.46 7.67
N LYS A 52 1.10 -6.41 7.73
CA LYS A 52 1.36 -5.49 6.61
C LYS A 52 1.62 -6.21 5.28
N THR A 53 2.62 -7.09 5.23
CA THR A 53 2.98 -7.86 4.02
C THR A 53 1.79 -8.63 3.45
N PHE A 54 1.04 -9.33 4.31
CA PHE A 54 -0.15 -10.08 3.90
C PHE A 54 -1.20 -9.18 3.24
N ASN A 55 -1.41 -7.98 3.79
CA ASN A 55 -2.41 -7.04 3.28
C ASN A 55 -1.93 -6.34 2.01
N VAL A 56 -0.64 -5.98 1.90
CA VAL A 56 -0.07 -5.49 0.65
C VAL A 56 -0.23 -6.53 -0.47
N VAL A 57 0.08 -7.80 -0.22
CA VAL A 57 -0.15 -8.88 -1.18
C VAL A 57 -1.65 -9.00 -1.52
N SER A 58 -2.53 -8.91 -0.53
CA SER A 58 -3.98 -8.95 -0.75
C SER A 58 -4.43 -7.81 -1.67
N ARG A 59 -3.95 -6.59 -1.43
CA ARG A 59 -4.23 -5.42 -2.29
C ARG A 59 -3.78 -5.67 -3.72
N VAL A 60 -2.55 -6.16 -3.91
CA VAL A 60 -2.03 -6.53 -5.23
C VAL A 60 -2.94 -7.57 -5.90
N LEU A 61 -3.37 -8.61 -5.20
CA LEU A 61 -4.22 -9.67 -5.77
C LEU A 61 -5.61 -9.17 -6.18
N LEU A 62 -6.15 -8.22 -5.42
CA LEU A 62 -7.48 -7.65 -5.64
C LEU A 62 -7.50 -6.53 -6.71
N SER A 63 -6.38 -5.85 -6.93
CA SER A 63 -6.29 -4.75 -7.90
C SER A 63 -6.64 -5.18 -9.33
N GLU A 64 -7.29 -4.30 -10.09
CA GLU A 64 -7.50 -4.47 -11.53
C GLU A 64 -6.37 -3.85 -12.38
N HIS A 65 -5.51 -3.04 -11.76
CA HIS A 65 -4.42 -2.35 -12.44
C HIS A 65 -3.12 -3.17 -12.45
N ASP A 66 -2.22 -2.85 -13.38
CA ASP A 66 -0.82 -3.24 -13.26
C ASP A 66 -0.26 -2.68 -11.95
N CYS A 67 0.47 -3.52 -11.21
CA CYS A 67 0.96 -3.19 -9.89
C CYS A 67 2.48 -3.01 -9.88
N ILE A 68 2.95 -1.95 -9.25
CA ILE A 68 4.37 -1.75 -8.94
C ILE A 68 4.52 -1.64 -7.44
N VAL A 69 5.23 -2.60 -6.84
CA VAL A 69 5.49 -2.64 -5.40
C VAL A 69 6.94 -2.25 -5.12
N PHE A 70 7.14 -1.24 -4.29
CA PHE A 70 8.42 -0.85 -3.74
C PHE A 70 8.54 -1.39 -2.32
N CYS A 71 9.56 -2.20 -2.07
CA CYS A 71 9.87 -2.74 -0.75
C CYS A 71 11.29 -2.35 -0.31
N GLU A 72 11.58 -2.45 0.98
CA GLU A 72 12.86 -1.98 1.55
C GLU A 72 14.09 -2.82 1.14
N SER A 73 13.90 -4.10 0.81
CA SER A 73 15.05 -4.99 0.57
C SER A 73 14.75 -6.11 -0.42
N ASN A 74 15.82 -6.69 -0.98
CA ASN A 74 15.73 -7.90 -1.80
C ASN A 74 15.25 -9.14 -1.03
N TYR A 75 15.30 -9.11 0.31
CA TYR A 75 14.65 -10.14 1.13
C TYR A 75 13.13 -10.00 1.05
N HIS A 76 12.59 -8.81 1.34
CA HIS A 76 11.14 -8.53 1.24
C HIS A 76 10.62 -8.79 -0.17
N LYS A 77 11.38 -8.41 -1.21
CA LYS A 77 11.06 -8.72 -2.60
C LYS A 77 10.79 -10.22 -2.83
N ARG A 78 11.63 -11.09 -2.27
CA ARG A 78 11.45 -12.56 -2.39
C ARG A 78 10.24 -13.04 -1.61
N GLU A 79 10.01 -12.50 -0.43
CA GLU A 79 8.83 -12.80 0.39
C GLU A 79 7.53 -12.47 -0.35
N TYR A 80 7.46 -11.27 -0.95
CA TYR A 80 6.32 -10.85 -1.78
C TYR A 80 6.07 -11.81 -2.95
N TRP A 81 7.12 -12.19 -3.69
CA TRP A 81 6.98 -13.14 -4.79
C TRP A 81 6.48 -14.51 -4.33
N ASN A 82 6.98 -15.01 -3.21
CA ASN A 82 6.55 -16.29 -2.65
C ASN A 82 5.06 -16.26 -2.23
N GLU A 83 4.64 -15.20 -1.55
CA GLU A 83 3.24 -15.05 -1.12
C GLU A 83 2.29 -14.83 -2.30
N LEU A 84 2.70 -14.04 -3.30
CA LEU A 84 1.93 -13.89 -4.54
C LEU A 84 1.78 -15.24 -5.24
N ALA A 85 2.88 -15.98 -5.46
CA ALA A 85 2.84 -17.27 -6.14
C ALA A 85 1.92 -18.28 -5.42
N ARG A 86 1.97 -18.30 -4.08
CA ARG A 86 1.14 -19.19 -3.25
C ARG A 86 -0.37 -18.89 -3.37
N ARG A 87 -0.73 -17.62 -3.55
CA ARG A 87 -2.12 -17.14 -3.49
C ARG A 87 -2.73 -16.83 -4.86
N TRP A 88 -1.90 -16.69 -5.90
CA TRP A 88 -2.28 -16.22 -7.24
C TRP A 88 -3.51 -16.93 -7.80
N ASP A 89 -3.48 -18.25 -7.89
CA ASP A 89 -4.56 -19.00 -8.54
C ASP A 89 -5.87 -19.01 -7.78
N ASN A 90 -5.80 -18.82 -6.46
CA ASN A 90 -6.94 -18.98 -5.55
C ASN A 90 -7.58 -17.67 -5.12
N GLU A 91 -6.88 -16.55 -5.27
CA GLU A 91 -7.26 -15.25 -4.71
C GLU A 91 -7.08 -14.07 -5.68
N CYS A 92 -6.30 -14.20 -6.77
CA CYS A 92 -6.16 -13.12 -7.75
C CYS A 92 -7.44 -12.92 -8.55
N LEU A 93 -7.97 -11.69 -8.52
CA LEU A 93 -9.18 -11.31 -9.24
C LEU A 93 -8.92 -11.10 -10.73
N HIS A 94 -7.88 -10.35 -11.05
CA HIS A 94 -7.53 -9.95 -12.41
C HIS A 94 -6.19 -10.56 -12.79
N LYS A 95 -6.22 -11.66 -13.56
CA LYS A 95 -4.99 -12.37 -13.98
C LYS A 95 -4.26 -11.72 -15.16
N ASN A 96 -4.91 -10.84 -15.92
CA ASN A 96 -4.33 -10.15 -17.06
C ASN A 96 -3.75 -8.79 -16.62
N LYS A 97 -2.75 -8.81 -15.75
CA LYS A 97 -2.03 -7.62 -15.29
C LYS A 97 -0.55 -7.93 -15.06
N GLU A 98 0.28 -6.92 -15.19
CA GLU A 98 1.70 -6.97 -14.86
C GLU A 98 1.93 -6.65 -13.37
N ILE A 99 2.79 -7.43 -12.71
CA ILE A 99 3.26 -7.14 -11.35
C ILE A 99 4.76 -7.00 -11.38
N ARG A 100 5.25 -5.85 -10.93
CA ARG A 100 6.68 -5.60 -10.71
C ARG A 100 6.95 -5.32 -9.25
N ILE A 101 8.01 -5.92 -8.71
CA ILE A 101 8.46 -5.68 -7.35
C ILE A 101 9.90 -5.19 -7.40
N PHE A 102 10.13 -4.00 -6.85
CA PHE A 102 11.42 -3.34 -6.79
C PHE A 102 11.86 -3.11 -5.35
N ASN A 103 13.17 -3.15 -5.16
CA ASN A 103 13.76 -2.62 -3.94
C ASN A 103 13.84 -1.09 -4.07
N ILE A 104 13.25 -0.35 -3.14
CA ILE A 104 13.25 1.12 -3.14
C ILE A 104 14.65 1.71 -2.95
N ASN A 105 15.58 0.93 -2.39
CA ASN A 105 16.96 1.32 -2.20
C ASN A 105 17.82 1.15 -3.45
N ASP A 106 17.39 0.33 -4.41
CA ASP A 106 18.07 0.23 -5.69
C ASP A 106 17.85 1.55 -6.45
N SER A 107 18.83 1.95 -7.28
CA SER A 107 18.71 3.17 -8.08
C SER A 107 17.50 3.07 -9.00
N LEU A 108 16.38 3.66 -8.59
CA LEU A 108 15.22 3.83 -9.45
C LEU A 108 15.62 4.77 -10.57
N SER A 109 15.74 4.22 -11.78
CA SER A 109 15.88 5.05 -12.96
C SER A 109 14.62 5.92 -13.06
N GLU A 110 14.77 7.21 -13.41
CA GLU A 110 13.62 8.07 -13.71
C GLU A 110 12.68 7.41 -14.72
N SER A 111 13.23 6.66 -15.69
CA SER A 111 12.45 5.88 -16.65
C SER A 111 11.50 4.86 -16.02
N SER A 112 11.82 4.32 -14.84
CA SER A 112 10.93 3.42 -14.10
C SER A 112 9.76 4.19 -13.46
N LEU A 113 9.96 5.46 -13.12
CA LEU A 113 8.94 6.35 -12.55
C LEU A 113 8.08 7.04 -13.63
N TYR A 114 8.50 7.07 -14.89
CA TYR A 114 7.65 7.53 -16.00
C TYR A 114 6.62 6.47 -16.45
N GLN A 115 6.72 5.24 -15.96
CA GLN A 115 5.80 4.15 -16.29
C GLN A 115 4.67 3.98 -15.26
N LEU A 116 4.42 4.99 -14.41
CA LEU A 116 3.42 4.91 -13.34
C LEU A 116 1.99 5.19 -13.82
N GLN A 117 1.81 5.79 -15.01
CA GLN A 117 0.50 6.23 -15.48
C GLN A 117 -0.54 5.11 -15.48
N GLY A 118 -1.67 5.33 -14.80
CA GLY A 118 -2.79 4.38 -14.74
C GLY A 118 -2.51 3.08 -13.96
N LYS A 119 -1.36 2.98 -13.27
CA LYS A 119 -0.97 1.82 -12.47
C LYS A 119 -1.28 2.02 -10.99
N GLU A 120 -1.30 0.92 -10.25
CA GLU A 120 -1.34 0.93 -8.80
C GLU A 120 0.08 0.82 -8.24
N ILE A 121 0.51 1.85 -7.52
CA ILE A 121 1.87 1.98 -6.98
C ILE A 121 1.80 1.78 -5.48
N ILE A 122 2.51 0.78 -4.97
CA ILE A 122 2.47 0.42 -3.56
C ILE A 122 3.86 0.59 -2.95
N PHE A 123 3.96 1.40 -1.89
CA PHE A 123 5.16 1.59 -1.09
C PHE A 123 5.00 0.88 0.24
N ASP A 124 5.76 -0.20 0.44
CA ASP A 124 5.90 -0.89 1.72
C ASP A 124 7.09 -0.32 2.50
N GLU A 125 6.88 -0.08 3.79
CA GLU A 125 7.74 0.73 4.66
C GLU A 125 8.02 2.13 4.07
N PHE A 126 6.94 2.84 3.73
CA PHE A 126 7.02 4.16 3.10
C PHE A 126 7.63 5.26 4.00
N ASP A 127 7.69 5.07 5.32
CA ASP A 127 8.33 6.01 6.25
C ASP A 127 9.86 5.89 6.17
N SER A 128 10.39 6.25 5.00
CA SER A 128 11.80 6.12 4.65
C SER A 128 12.31 7.36 3.92
N THR A 129 13.62 7.59 4.01
CA THR A 129 14.29 8.69 3.31
C THR A 129 14.18 8.57 1.79
N LYS A 130 14.12 7.34 1.26
CA LYS A 130 13.94 7.07 -0.17
C LYS A 130 12.57 7.48 -0.66
N PHE A 131 11.51 7.10 0.07
CA PHE A 131 10.16 7.54 -0.27
C PHE A 131 10.05 9.07 -0.20
N CYS A 132 10.58 9.70 0.86
CA CYS A 132 10.58 11.16 0.99
C CYS A 132 11.20 11.83 -0.23
N ARG A 133 12.36 11.34 -0.67
CA ARG A 133 13.04 11.85 -1.87
C ARG A 133 12.21 11.66 -3.15
N ILE A 134 11.50 10.54 -3.30
CA ILE A 134 10.62 10.31 -4.45
C ILE A 134 9.46 11.31 -4.43
N VAL A 135 8.83 11.53 -3.28
CA VAL A 135 7.76 12.52 -3.15
C VAL A 135 8.27 13.93 -3.46
N GLU A 136 9.42 14.32 -2.91
CA GLU A 136 10.00 15.65 -3.13
C GLU A 136 10.35 15.93 -4.59
N LEU A 137 10.92 14.95 -5.30
CA LEU A 137 11.40 15.12 -6.68
C LEU A 137 10.34 14.78 -7.75
N HIS A 138 9.43 13.86 -7.44
CA HIS A 138 8.59 13.20 -8.45
C HIS A 138 7.10 13.14 -8.08
N ARG A 139 6.62 14.03 -7.19
CA ARG A 139 5.19 14.13 -6.83
C ARG A 139 4.26 14.18 -8.04
N GLY A 140 4.64 14.95 -9.07
CA GLY A 140 3.86 15.08 -10.29
C GLY A 140 3.71 13.77 -11.08
N LEU A 141 4.69 12.86 -11.01
CA LEU A 141 4.61 11.54 -11.64
C LEU A 141 3.75 10.57 -10.82
N LEU A 142 3.83 10.63 -9.48
CA LEU A 142 2.96 9.86 -8.61
C LEU A 142 1.47 10.18 -8.84
N ASN A 143 1.15 11.46 -9.08
CA ASN A 143 -0.22 11.89 -9.38
C ASN A 143 -0.78 11.35 -10.71
N GLN A 144 0.06 10.74 -11.56
CA GLN A 144 -0.40 10.10 -12.82
C GLN A 144 -0.82 8.64 -12.60
N ALA A 145 -0.47 8.04 -11.45
CA ALA A 145 -0.91 6.71 -11.09
C ALA A 145 -2.44 6.63 -10.95
N ALA A 146 -3.00 5.44 -11.13
CA ALA A 146 -4.39 5.21 -10.74
C ALA A 146 -4.52 5.33 -9.22
N HIS A 147 -3.65 4.61 -8.50
CA HIS A 147 -3.58 4.63 -7.04
C HIS A 147 -2.12 4.71 -6.56
N VAL A 148 -1.91 5.45 -5.48
CA VAL A 148 -0.67 5.49 -4.69
C VAL A 148 -1.00 5.00 -3.28
N VAL A 149 -0.53 3.81 -2.97
CA VAL A 149 -0.81 3.10 -1.73
C VAL A 149 0.47 3.04 -0.90
N CYS A 150 0.40 3.46 0.35
CA CYS A 150 1.54 3.55 1.24
C CYS A 150 1.23 2.80 2.54
N VAL A 151 2.08 1.84 2.89
CA VAL A 151 1.98 1.08 4.12
C VAL A 151 3.30 1.19 4.83
N GLY A 152 3.29 1.54 6.11
CA GLY A 152 4.54 1.69 6.85
C GLY A 152 4.37 1.58 8.35
N SER A 153 5.50 1.37 9.00
CA SER A 153 5.61 1.54 10.44
C SER A 153 6.16 2.93 10.69
N MET A 154 5.48 3.75 11.50
CA MET A 154 6.19 4.90 12.05
C MET A 154 7.21 4.35 13.03
N ASN A 155 8.43 4.89 13.05
CA ASN A 155 9.46 4.45 14.02
C ASN A 155 10.11 5.66 14.71
N ASP A 156 10.08 6.82 14.07
CA ASP A 156 10.57 8.07 14.61
C ASP A 156 9.70 9.21 14.12
N VAL A 157 9.30 10.10 15.04
CA VAL A 157 8.43 11.25 14.78
C VAL A 157 9.17 12.38 14.08
N ARG A 158 10.49 12.49 14.27
CA ARG A 158 11.28 13.66 13.84
C ARG A 158 11.91 13.53 12.45
N SER A 159 12.03 12.31 11.90
CA SER A 159 12.56 12.06 10.56
C SER A 159 11.49 12.12 9.47
N ASN A 160 11.86 11.97 8.19
CA ASN A 160 10.93 11.67 7.09
C ASN A 160 9.67 12.55 7.02
N LEU A 161 9.83 13.87 7.17
CA LEU A 161 8.73 14.83 7.19
C LEU A 161 7.80 14.68 5.97
N SER A 162 8.37 14.48 4.78
CA SER A 162 7.61 14.32 3.54
C SER A 162 6.69 13.10 3.54
N ALA A 163 7.07 12.00 4.22
CA ALA A 163 6.19 10.85 4.41
C ALA A 163 4.99 11.19 5.30
N LYS A 164 5.20 11.92 6.40
CA LYS A 164 4.11 12.32 7.31
C LYS A 164 3.17 13.35 6.70
N LEU A 165 3.73 14.28 5.91
CA LEU A 165 2.94 15.22 5.13
C LEU A 165 2.10 14.48 4.09
N TRP A 166 2.69 13.50 3.39
CA TRP A 166 1.96 12.63 2.47
C TRP A 166 0.83 11.88 3.17
N PHE A 167 1.11 11.25 4.32
CA PHE A 167 0.09 10.57 5.13
C PHE A 167 -1.08 11.49 5.43
N ARG A 168 -0.82 12.69 5.95
CA ARG A 168 -1.89 13.64 6.31
C ARG A 168 -2.69 14.14 5.12
N GLU A 169 -2.06 14.23 3.95
CA GLU A 169 -2.68 14.74 2.72
C GLU A 169 -3.30 13.64 1.85
N SER A 170 -3.19 12.38 2.26
CA SER A 170 -3.79 11.27 1.52
C SER A 170 -5.32 11.30 1.65
N ASP A 171 -6.00 10.93 0.58
CA ASP A 171 -7.46 10.87 0.51
C ASP A 171 -8.04 9.92 1.57
N LEU A 172 -7.35 8.80 1.79
CA LEU A 172 -7.60 7.89 2.90
C LEU A 172 -6.33 7.70 3.71
N SER A 173 -6.34 8.14 4.98
CA SER A 173 -5.22 7.95 5.90
C SER A 173 -5.68 7.48 7.26
N TYR A 174 -5.09 6.42 7.82
CA TYR A 174 -5.45 5.94 9.14
C TYR A 174 -4.35 5.09 9.81
N PHE A 175 -4.53 4.85 11.11
CA PHE A 175 -3.62 4.07 11.94
C PHE A 175 -4.19 2.68 12.24
N ILE A 176 -3.31 1.68 12.31
CA ILE A 176 -3.63 0.34 12.83
C ILE A 176 -2.66 0.03 13.96
N ASP A 177 -3.17 0.01 15.19
CA ASP A 177 -2.36 -0.30 16.35
C ASP A 177 -2.15 -1.83 16.48
N GLY A 178 -0.92 -2.23 16.80
CA GLY A 178 -0.62 -3.64 17.08
C GLY A 178 -1.26 -4.08 18.39
N GLN A 179 -1.64 -5.36 18.49
CA GLN A 179 -2.12 -5.91 19.76
C GLN A 179 -0.98 -5.95 20.77
N LEU A 180 -1.30 -5.54 22.00
CA LEU A 180 -0.45 -5.64 23.19
C LEU A 180 -0.26 -7.12 23.52
N ILE A 181 0.85 -7.72 23.10
CA ILE A 181 1.29 -8.98 23.73
C ILE A 181 2.03 -8.58 25.00
N ASP A 182 1.36 -8.69 26.14
CA ASP A 182 2.02 -8.65 27.44
C ASP A 182 3.03 -9.79 27.51
N SER A 183 4.29 -9.43 27.33
CA SER A 183 5.42 -10.24 27.73
C SER A 183 6.47 -9.26 28.24
N ASP A 184 7.12 -9.61 29.34
CA ASP A 184 8.10 -8.86 30.13
C ASP A 184 9.37 -8.42 29.36
N SER A 185 9.27 -8.14 28.06
CA SER A 185 10.32 -7.61 27.23
C SER A 185 10.16 -6.09 27.10
N LEU A 186 11.23 -5.37 27.41
CA LEU A 186 11.43 -3.92 27.27
C LEU A 186 11.38 -3.42 25.82
N ILE A 187 10.70 -4.12 24.91
CA ILE A 187 10.51 -3.64 23.54
C ILE A 187 9.39 -2.61 23.62
N GLU A 188 9.77 -1.33 23.49
CA GLU A 188 8.82 -0.21 23.46
C GLU A 188 7.63 -0.56 22.54
N LYS A 189 6.46 -0.61 23.15
CA LYS A 189 5.17 -0.86 22.51
C LYS A 189 4.92 0.27 21.52
N PHE A 190 5.14 0.03 20.23
CA PHE A 190 4.94 1.05 19.21
C PHE A 190 3.45 1.14 18.84
N ILE A 191 2.79 2.22 19.23
CA ILE A 191 1.36 2.51 19.00
C ILE A 191 1.28 3.69 18.00
N PRO A 192 1.13 3.43 16.68
CA PRO A 192 1.13 4.49 15.67
C PRO A 192 0.10 5.61 15.93
N SER A 193 -1.08 5.29 16.46
CA SER A 193 -2.13 6.29 16.71
C SER A 193 -1.74 7.35 17.75
N SER A 194 -0.78 7.05 18.64
CA SER A 194 -0.27 7.98 19.66
C SER A 194 0.35 9.25 19.08
N PHE A 195 0.74 9.20 17.80
CA PHE A 195 1.39 10.30 17.09
C PHE A 195 0.44 11.13 16.23
N SER A 196 -0.86 10.82 16.22
CA SER A 196 -1.88 11.54 15.44
C SER A 196 -1.88 13.05 15.72
N SER A 197 -1.76 13.44 16.99
CA SER A 197 -1.69 14.86 17.39
C SER A 197 -0.52 15.58 16.75
N TYR A 198 0.65 14.96 16.70
CA TYR A 198 1.84 15.53 16.05
C TYR A 198 1.62 15.70 14.54
N ILE A 199 1.14 14.66 13.86
CA ILE A 199 0.91 14.70 12.41
C ILE A 199 -0.09 15.81 12.05
N ASN A 200 -1.16 15.96 12.82
CA ASN A 200 -2.18 16.98 12.58
C ASN A 200 -1.65 18.41 12.76
N GLN A 201 -0.57 18.59 13.54
CA GLN A 201 0.06 19.89 13.79
C GLN A 201 1.18 20.24 12.80
N LEU A 202 1.51 19.36 11.85
CA LEU A 202 2.54 19.64 10.86
C LEU A 202 2.20 20.88 10.01
N PRO A 203 3.19 21.58 9.44
CA PRO A 203 2.90 22.62 8.45
C PRO A 203 2.29 22.01 7.17
N PRO A 204 1.55 22.76 6.33
CA PRO A 204 1.14 22.32 4.98
C PRO A 204 2.34 21.86 4.14
N SER A 205 2.18 20.89 3.23
CA SER A 205 3.30 20.45 2.38
C SER A 205 3.79 21.51 1.38
N ARG A 206 2.99 22.55 1.14
CA ARG A 206 3.38 23.68 0.31
C ARG A 206 4.24 24.65 1.12
N TYR A 207 5.53 24.33 1.24
CA TYR A 207 6.52 25.39 1.11
C TYR A 207 6.64 25.67 -0.40
N GLU A 208 6.04 26.77 -0.85
CA GLU A 208 6.54 27.41 -2.07
C GLU A 208 7.99 27.80 -1.75
N PHE A 209 8.95 27.12 -2.36
CA PHE A 209 10.31 27.66 -2.42
C PHE A 209 10.20 28.97 -3.20
N ILE A 210 10.17 30.08 -2.47
CA ILE A 210 10.41 31.43 -3.03
C ILE A 210 11.85 31.48 -3.53
#